data_AF-A0A2P2LEP0-F1
#
_entry.id   AF-A0A2P2LEP0-F1
#
_cell.length_a   1.000
_cell.length_b   1.000
_cell.length_c   1.000
_cell.angle_alpha   90.00
_cell.angle_beta   90.00
_cell.angle_gamma   90.00
#
_symmetry.space_group_name_H-M   'P 1'
#
loop_
_entity.id
_entity.type
_entity.pdbx_description
1 polymer ?
#
loop_
_entity_poly.entity_id
_entity_poly.type
_entity_poly.pdbx_seq_one_letter_code
_entity_poly.pdbx_strand_id
1 'polypeptide(L)'
;MSSPDGFLPFISAQLHYLLNHHRDSIKVEQAWSGSRYNPGSFDRFTLLIPYCLDYIKWDIIYNAEFPLAPPDVIFGPEDEDFHPFHMVDGELGDSRLVKSCLSDWNNKDPSRLFALIQELRDKYMSYQKKRVGEVDDDRLKFEISTILSREVICYFKDELRMHTLLFG
;
A
#
# COMPACT_ATOMS: atom_id res chain seq x y z
N MET A 1 -26.69 -6.89 -1.94
CA MET A 1 -26.96 -5.59 -1.32
C MET A 1 -25.62 -4.90 -1.15
N SER A 2 -25.37 -3.82 -1.90
CA SER A 2 -24.16 -3.00 -1.79
C SER A 2 -24.16 -2.22 -0.46
N SER A 3 -22.99 -1.87 0.06
CA SER A 3 -22.86 -0.96 1.19
C SER A 3 -23.35 0.44 0.80
N PRO A 4 -23.68 1.34 1.76
CA PRO A 4 -24.07 2.72 1.45
C PRO A 4 -23.05 3.47 0.57
N ASP A 5 -21.80 3.00 0.56
CA ASP A 5 -20.68 3.56 -0.18
C ASP A 5 -20.55 2.97 -1.60
N GLY A 6 -21.46 2.08 -2.02
CA GLY A 6 -21.50 1.46 -3.34
C GLY A 6 -20.56 0.26 -3.52
N PHE A 7 -19.71 -0.05 -2.54
CA PHE A 7 -18.80 -1.20 -2.58
C PHE A 7 -19.48 -2.52 -2.19
N LEU A 8 -18.85 -3.63 -2.57
CA LEU A 8 -19.20 -4.94 -2.01
C LEU A 8 -18.90 -4.97 -0.51
N PRO A 9 -19.71 -5.66 0.33
CA PRO A 9 -19.54 -5.63 1.79
C PRO A 9 -18.13 -5.99 2.29
N PHE A 10 -17.46 -6.96 1.66
CA PHE A 10 -16.10 -7.35 2.07
C PHE A 10 -15.06 -6.27 1.71
N ILE A 11 -15.18 -5.65 0.53
CA ILE A 11 -14.32 -4.53 0.11
C ILE A 11 -14.56 -3.34 1.02
N SER A 12 -15.81 -3.03 1.32
CA SER A 12 -16.20 -1.96 2.23
C SER A 12 -15.59 -2.17 3.61
N ALA A 13 -15.65 -3.38 4.17
CA ALA A 13 -15.05 -3.69 5.47
C ALA A 13 -13.52 -3.50 5.47
N GLN A 14 -12.84 -3.98 4.42
CA GLN A 14 -11.39 -3.83 4.27
C GLN A 14 -10.96 -2.37 4.08
N LEU A 15 -11.72 -1.62 3.27
CA LEU A 15 -11.49 -0.21 3.02
C LEU A 15 -11.73 0.64 4.27
N HIS A 16 -12.83 0.42 4.98
CA HIS A 16 -13.10 1.08 6.26
C HIS A 16 -12.01 0.78 7.29
N TYR A 17 -11.52 -0.45 7.33
CA TYR A 17 -10.42 -0.79 8.22
C TYR A 17 -9.15 -0.01 7.85
N LEU A 18 -8.76 0.01 6.56
CA LEU A 18 -7.64 0.78 6.05
C LEU A 18 -7.78 2.27 6.43
N LEU A 19 -8.90 2.91 6.12
CA LEU A 19 -9.10 4.34 6.35
C LEU A 19 -9.10 4.73 7.84
N ASN A 20 -9.55 3.84 8.73
CA ASN A 20 -9.62 4.13 10.17
C ASN A 20 -8.34 3.75 10.94
N HIS A 21 -7.55 2.80 10.45
CA HIS A 21 -6.36 2.30 11.15
C HIS A 21 -5.06 2.80 10.53
N HIS A 22 -5.10 3.31 9.31
CA HIS A 22 -3.95 3.93 8.69
C HIS A 22 -3.70 5.32 9.30
N ARG A 23 -2.45 5.57 9.70
CA ARG A 23 -2.08 6.79 10.44
C ARG A 23 -2.16 8.04 9.59
N ASP A 24 -1.82 7.91 8.31
CA ASP A 24 -1.98 9.00 7.36
C ASP A 24 -3.39 8.97 6.77
N SER A 25 -3.91 10.16 6.47
CA SER A 25 -5.24 10.36 5.86
C SER A 25 -5.27 9.84 4.41
N ILE A 26 -5.22 8.52 4.24
CA ILE A 26 -5.51 7.87 2.97
C ILE A 26 -6.92 8.27 2.54
N LYS A 27 -7.09 8.51 1.24
CA LYS A 27 -8.38 8.84 0.66
C LYS A 27 -8.65 7.97 -0.55
N VAL A 28 -9.93 7.78 -0.84
CA VAL A 28 -10.37 7.23 -2.12
C VAL A 28 -10.66 8.42 -3.04
N GLU A 29 -9.95 8.52 -4.17
CA GLU A 29 -10.17 9.57 -5.16
C GLU A 29 -11.40 9.27 -6.03
N GLN A 30 -11.49 8.03 -6.49
CA GLN A 30 -12.56 7.56 -7.37
C GLN A 30 -12.78 6.05 -7.18
N ALA A 31 -13.98 5.59 -7.49
CA ALA A 31 -14.37 4.19 -7.47
C ALA A 31 -15.25 3.86 -8.67
N TRP A 32 -15.08 2.68 -9.25
CA TRP A 32 -15.84 2.24 -10.42
C TRP A 32 -16.06 0.73 -10.41
N SER A 33 -16.99 0.27 -11.24
CA SER A 33 -17.26 -1.16 -11.41
C SER A 33 -16.45 -1.72 -12.57
N GLY A 34 -15.80 -2.85 -12.35
CA GLY A 34 -15.16 -3.67 -13.37
C GLY A 34 -16.13 -4.57 -14.13
N SER A 35 -17.35 -4.76 -13.62
CA SER A 35 -18.34 -5.63 -14.23
C SER A 35 -19.38 -4.83 -14.98
N ARG A 36 -19.59 -5.17 -16.26
CA ARG A 36 -20.72 -4.66 -17.04
C ARG A 36 -22.06 -5.24 -16.58
N TYR A 37 -22.04 -6.35 -15.84
CA TYR A 37 -23.23 -7.07 -15.40
C TYR A 37 -23.76 -6.58 -14.05
N ASN A 38 -22.88 -6.01 -13.21
CA ASN A 38 -23.23 -5.46 -11.89
C ASN A 38 -22.71 -4.02 -11.72
N PRO A 39 -23.24 -3.05 -12.49
CA PRO A 39 -22.76 -1.65 -12.45
C PRO A 39 -23.01 -0.96 -11.09
N GLY A 40 -23.89 -1.51 -10.24
CA GLY A 40 -24.19 -0.98 -8.91
C GLY A 40 -23.25 -1.44 -7.79
N SER A 41 -22.14 -2.11 -8.11
CA SER A 41 -21.16 -2.57 -7.13
C SER A 41 -19.75 -2.20 -7.60
N PHE A 42 -19.07 -1.38 -6.81
CA PHE A 42 -17.69 -0.99 -7.05
C PHE A 42 -16.73 -2.06 -6.51
N ASP A 43 -15.81 -2.48 -7.36
CA ASP A 43 -14.70 -3.40 -7.06
C ASP A 43 -13.33 -2.80 -7.40
N ARG A 44 -13.29 -1.59 -7.98
CA ARG A 44 -12.07 -0.89 -8.34
C ARG A 44 -12.08 0.52 -7.78
N PHE A 45 -10.94 0.99 -7.30
CA PHE A 45 -10.82 2.33 -6.74
C PHE A 45 -9.38 2.81 -6.73
N THR A 46 -9.20 4.14 -6.81
CA THR A 46 -7.90 4.80 -6.69
C THR A 46 -7.69 5.27 -5.26
N LEU A 47 -6.59 4.81 -4.65
CA LEU A 47 -6.11 5.30 -3.36
C LEU A 47 -5.15 6.47 -3.53
N LEU A 48 -5.37 7.53 -2.77
CA LEU A 48 -4.41 8.58 -2.52
C LEU A 48 -3.71 8.30 -1.20
N ILE A 49 -2.45 7.89 -1.28
CA ILE A 49 -1.63 7.54 -0.13
C ILE A 49 -0.66 8.70 0.11
N PRO A 50 -0.75 9.42 1.24
CA PRO A 50 0.17 10.50 1.55
C PRO A 50 1.62 10.02 1.56
N TYR A 51 2.51 10.74 0.87
CA TYR A 51 3.94 10.46 0.85
C TYR A 51 4.75 11.73 0.64
N CYS A 52 5.61 12.07 1.60
CA CYS A 52 6.36 13.32 1.65
C CYS A 52 5.46 14.58 1.55
N LEU A 53 5.54 15.28 0.43
CA LEU A 53 4.81 16.53 0.16
C LEU A 53 3.67 16.33 -0.84
N ASP A 54 3.42 15.09 -1.27
CA ASP A 54 2.43 14.76 -2.28
C ASP A 54 1.69 13.46 -1.94
N TYR A 55 0.93 12.94 -2.91
CA TYR A 55 0.20 11.68 -2.81
C TYR A 55 0.66 10.70 -3.87
N ILE A 56 0.91 9.48 -3.44
CA ILE A 56 1.03 8.33 -4.33
C ILE A 56 -0.38 7.92 -4.76
N LYS A 57 -0.57 7.68 -6.06
CA LYS A 57 -1.84 7.22 -6.64
C LYS A 57 -1.72 5.77 -7.07
N TRP A 58 -2.41 4.87 -6.36
CA TRP A 58 -2.46 3.45 -6.71
C TRP A 58 -3.89 3.00 -6.93
N ASP A 59 -4.11 2.29 -8.04
CA ASP A 59 -5.41 1.68 -8.32
C ASP A 59 -5.46 0.28 -7.74
N ILE A 60 -6.44 0.05 -6.88
CA ILE A 60 -6.71 -1.25 -6.28
C ILE A 60 -7.85 -1.90 -7.06
N ILE A 61 -7.60 -3.11 -7.55
CA ILE A 61 -8.50 -3.83 -8.44
C ILE A 61 -8.89 -5.15 -7.78
N TYR A 62 -10.10 -5.20 -7.22
CA TYR A 62 -10.71 -6.46 -6.83
C TYR A 62 -11.42 -7.09 -8.03
N ASN A 63 -11.53 -8.42 -7.98
CA ASN A 63 -12.41 -9.16 -8.86
C ASN A 63 -13.69 -9.53 -8.10
N ALA A 64 -14.80 -8.85 -8.39
CA ALA A 64 -16.10 -9.13 -7.77
C ALA A 64 -16.58 -10.58 -7.96
N GLU A 65 -16.21 -11.23 -9.06
CA GLU A 65 -16.61 -12.62 -9.38
C GLU A 65 -15.77 -13.65 -8.60
N PHE A 66 -14.55 -13.27 -8.22
CA PHE A 66 -13.60 -14.12 -7.51
C PHE A 66 -13.10 -13.44 -6.23
N PRO A 67 -13.96 -13.28 -5.20
CA PRO A 67 -13.60 -12.52 -4.00
C PRO A 67 -12.48 -13.15 -3.17
N LEU A 68 -12.18 -14.44 -3.36
CA LEU A 68 -11.05 -15.11 -2.70
C LEU A 68 -9.70 -14.79 -3.35
N ALA A 69 -9.70 -14.27 -4.58
CA ALA A 69 -8.49 -13.80 -5.21
C ALA A 69 -8.00 -12.51 -4.51
N PRO A 70 -6.68 -12.35 -4.32
CA PRO A 70 -6.13 -11.07 -3.90
C PRO A 70 -6.42 -9.97 -4.93
N PRO A 71 -6.46 -8.70 -4.51
CA PRO A 71 -6.58 -7.58 -5.43
C PRO A 71 -5.27 -7.40 -6.22
N ASP A 72 -5.41 -6.93 -7.46
CA ASP A 72 -4.29 -6.41 -8.23
C ASP A 72 -4.06 -4.94 -7.88
N VAL A 73 -2.82 -4.47 -8.01
CA VAL A 73 -2.44 -3.08 -7.77
C VAL A 73 -1.76 -2.53 -9.01
N ILE A 74 -2.28 -1.43 -9.55
CA ILE A 74 -1.62 -0.68 -10.63
C ILE A 74 -0.99 0.57 -10.01
N PHE A 75 0.32 0.70 -10.21
CA PHE A 75 1.07 1.87 -9.77
C PHE A 75 0.88 3.02 -10.78
N GLY A 76 0.89 4.25 -10.28
CA GLY A 76 0.72 5.44 -11.12
C GLY A 76 1.85 5.62 -12.14
N PRO A 77 1.69 6.54 -13.10
CA PRO A 77 2.67 6.75 -14.18
C PRO A 77 4.06 7.17 -13.67
N GLU A 78 4.13 7.84 -12.52
CA GLU A 78 5.40 8.24 -11.89
C GLU A 78 6.16 7.05 -11.26
N ASP A 79 5.49 5.89 -11.12
CA ASP A 79 5.95 4.71 -10.41
C ASP A 79 6.01 3.46 -11.31
N GLU A 80 6.01 3.61 -12.64
CA GLU A 80 6.05 2.46 -13.58
C GLU A 80 7.28 1.54 -13.38
N ASP A 81 8.41 2.11 -12.97
CA ASP A 81 9.63 1.36 -12.68
C ASP A 81 9.63 0.66 -11.31
N PHE A 82 8.61 0.91 -10.47
CA PHE A 82 8.49 0.27 -9.17
C PHE A 82 7.93 -1.15 -9.29
N HIS A 83 8.82 -2.13 -9.13
CA HIS A 83 8.48 -3.55 -9.23
C HIS A 83 8.67 -4.27 -7.88
N PRO A 84 7.74 -4.12 -6.91
CA PRO A 84 7.90 -4.62 -5.52
C PRO A 84 7.99 -6.15 -5.38
N PHE A 85 7.67 -6.88 -6.43
CA PHE A 85 7.71 -8.34 -6.47
C PHE A 85 8.79 -8.89 -7.42
N HIS A 86 9.50 -8.03 -8.14
CA HIS A 86 10.60 -8.45 -9.00
C HIS A 86 11.87 -8.48 -8.16
N MET A 87 12.29 -9.70 -7.77
CA MET A 87 13.56 -9.91 -7.10
C MET A 87 14.69 -9.61 -8.08
N VAL A 88 15.62 -8.72 -7.69
CA VAL A 88 16.91 -8.63 -8.37
C VAL A 88 17.68 -9.88 -7.98
N ASP A 89 17.79 -10.80 -8.93
CA ASP A 89 18.67 -11.97 -8.90
C ASP A 89 20.12 -11.46 -8.74
N GLY A 90 20.65 -11.46 -7.52
CA GLY A 90 21.97 -10.84 -7.29
C GLY A 90 22.58 -10.93 -5.91
N GLU A 91 21.82 -11.17 -4.84
CA GLU A 91 22.40 -11.41 -3.52
C GLU A 91 21.95 -12.76 -2.95
N LEU A 92 22.81 -13.74 -3.24
CA LEU A 92 22.85 -15.08 -2.70
C LEU A 92 22.74 -15.05 -1.17
N GLY A 93 21.55 -15.34 -0.62
CA GLY A 93 21.48 -15.77 0.79
C GLY A 93 20.28 -15.38 1.65
N ASP A 94 19.06 -15.25 1.15
CA ASP A 94 17.87 -15.68 1.93
C ASP A 94 16.68 -15.90 1.00
N SER A 95 16.65 -17.04 0.29
CA SER A 95 15.46 -17.53 -0.42
C SER A 95 14.33 -17.94 0.54
N ARG A 96 14.18 -17.25 1.67
CA ARG A 96 12.93 -17.27 2.43
C ARG A 96 11.96 -16.44 1.62
N LEU A 97 11.21 -17.15 0.77
CA LEU A 97 9.80 -16.87 0.46
C LEU A 97 9.32 -15.68 1.28
N VAL A 98 9.48 -14.46 0.75
CA VAL A 98 8.82 -13.30 1.33
C VAL A 98 7.36 -13.66 1.16
N LYS A 99 6.74 -14.17 2.23
CA LYS A 99 5.31 -14.43 2.31
C LYS A 99 4.68 -13.06 2.13
N SER A 100 4.51 -12.67 0.88
CA SER A 100 3.72 -11.52 0.49
C SER A 100 2.36 -11.73 1.13
N CYS A 101 1.79 -10.69 1.73
CA CYS A 101 0.44 -10.70 2.27
C CYS A 101 -0.64 -11.12 1.26
N LEU A 102 -0.27 -11.24 -0.02
CA LEU A 102 -1.09 -11.81 -1.10
C LEU A 102 -1.16 -13.35 -1.08
N SER A 103 -0.20 -14.04 -0.45
CA SER A 103 -0.09 -15.51 -0.47
C SER A 103 -1.11 -16.21 0.43
N ASP A 104 -1.55 -15.53 1.50
CA ASP A 104 -2.55 -16.00 2.47
C ASP A 104 -3.80 -15.11 2.47
N TRP A 105 -4.15 -14.56 1.30
CA TRP A 105 -5.24 -13.60 1.16
C TRP A 105 -6.57 -14.15 1.68
N ASN A 106 -7.25 -13.35 2.52
CA ASN A 106 -8.54 -13.70 3.09
C ASN A 106 -9.49 -12.49 3.04
N ASN A 107 -10.46 -12.51 2.13
CA ASN A 107 -11.43 -11.41 2.00
C ASN A 107 -12.31 -11.18 3.23
N LYS A 108 -12.42 -12.15 4.12
CA LYS A 108 -13.20 -12.02 5.36
C LYS A 108 -12.45 -11.26 6.44
N ASP A 109 -11.13 -11.18 6.30
CA ASP A 109 -10.28 -10.45 7.23
C ASP A 109 -10.17 -8.99 6.79
N PRO A 110 -10.74 -8.04 7.57
CA PRO A 110 -10.74 -6.63 7.21
C PRO A 110 -9.33 -6.01 7.21
N SER A 111 -8.34 -6.60 7.89
CA SER A 111 -6.99 -6.03 7.95
C SER A 111 -6.11 -6.35 6.75
N ARG A 112 -6.56 -7.18 5.81
CA ARG A 112 -5.70 -7.66 4.70
C ARG A 112 -5.30 -6.57 3.72
N LEU A 113 -6.23 -5.70 3.36
CA LEU A 113 -5.92 -4.53 2.53
C LEU A 113 -4.94 -3.59 3.24
N PHE A 114 -5.11 -3.38 4.55
CA PHE A 114 -4.19 -2.58 5.35
C PHE A 114 -2.78 -3.17 5.42
N ALA A 115 -2.65 -4.48 5.57
CA ALA A 115 -1.35 -5.16 5.52
C ALA A 115 -0.68 -5.02 4.15
N LEU A 116 -1.45 -5.16 3.06
CA LEU A 116 -0.95 -4.99 1.69
C LEU A 116 -0.44 -3.57 1.43
N ILE A 117 -1.21 -2.55 1.77
CA ILE A 117 -0.81 -1.16 1.55
C ILE A 117 0.44 -0.80 2.38
N GLN A 118 0.55 -1.31 3.62
CA GLN A 118 1.78 -1.13 4.40
C GLN A 118 2.99 -1.83 3.77
N GLU A 119 2.86 -3.11 3.39
CA GLU A 119 3.98 -3.84 2.77
C GLU A 119 4.46 -3.13 1.49
N LEU A 120 3.53 -2.69 0.65
CA LEU A 120 3.86 -1.96 -0.57
C LEU A 120 4.52 -0.61 -0.27
N ARG A 121 4.06 0.12 0.76
CA ARG A 121 4.66 1.39 1.16
C ARG A 121 6.08 1.21 1.68
N ASP A 122 6.35 0.18 2.48
CA ASP A 122 7.69 -0.09 2.99
C ASP A 122 8.67 -0.42 1.86
N LYS A 123 8.21 -1.19 0.88
CA LYS A 123 8.96 -1.46 -0.35
C LYS A 123 9.17 -0.20 -1.19
N TYR A 124 8.16 0.65 -1.30
CA TYR A 124 8.24 1.90 -2.02
C TYR A 124 9.26 2.86 -1.38
N MET A 125 9.25 2.99 -0.06
CA MET A 125 10.25 3.77 0.66
C MET A 125 11.68 3.24 0.40
N SER A 126 11.85 1.92 0.40
CA SER A 126 13.15 1.28 0.13
C SER A 126 13.61 1.53 -1.30
N TYR A 127 12.70 1.44 -2.27
CA TYR A 127 12.94 1.79 -3.67
C TYR A 127 13.39 3.24 -3.84
N GLN A 128 12.66 4.19 -3.21
CA GLN A 128 13.00 5.61 -3.29
C GLN A 128 14.36 5.90 -2.64
N LYS A 129 14.68 5.28 -1.49
CA LYS A 129 16.01 5.39 -0.86
C LYS A 129 17.15 4.93 -1.78
N LYS A 130 16.95 3.85 -2.52
CA LYS A 130 17.96 3.35 -3.49
C LYS A 130 18.20 4.38 -4.60
N ARG A 131 17.14 4.94 -5.19
CA ARG A 131 17.25 5.96 -6.24
C ARG A 131 17.96 7.22 -5.77
N VAL A 132 17.74 7.64 -4.52
CA VAL A 132 18.45 8.78 -3.92
C VAL A 132 19.95 8.53 -3.84
N GLY A 133 20.37 7.30 -3.55
CA GLY A 133 21.78 6.92 -3.55
C GLY A 133 22.45 7.05 -4.93
N GLU A 134 21.68 6.88 -6.01
CA GLU A 134 22.14 6.91 -7.40
C GLU A 134 22.21 8.34 -7.99
N VAL A 135 21.62 9.34 -7.31
CA VAL A 135 21.75 10.77 -7.70
C VAL A 135 23.22 11.18 -7.59
N ASP A 136 23.77 12.02 -8.47
CA ASP A 136 25.18 12.48 -8.39
C ASP A 136 25.34 13.85 -7.69
N ASP A 137 24.24 14.37 -7.13
CA ASP A 137 24.18 15.66 -6.45
C ASP A 137 24.09 15.47 -4.92
N ASP A 138 25.19 15.77 -4.22
CA ASP A 138 25.29 15.65 -2.77
C ASP A 138 24.33 16.57 -1.99
N ARG A 139 23.94 17.71 -2.58
CA ARG A 139 22.95 18.61 -1.98
C ARG A 139 21.55 18.01 -2.09
N LEU A 140 21.19 17.48 -3.26
CA LEU A 140 19.91 16.82 -3.47
C LEU A 140 19.79 15.53 -2.62
N LYS A 141 20.87 14.76 -2.50
CA LYS A 141 20.95 13.61 -1.56
C LYS A 141 20.67 14.02 -0.13
N PHE A 142 21.28 15.11 0.35
CA PHE A 142 21.09 15.59 1.71
C PHE A 142 19.64 16.05 1.95
N GLU A 143 19.07 16.79 1.01
CA GLU A 143 17.69 17.29 1.09
C GLU A 143 16.69 16.11 1.13
N ILE A 144 16.82 15.14 0.22
CA ILE A 144 15.91 13.98 0.19
C ILE A 144 16.13 13.07 1.42
N SER A 145 17.38 12.83 1.82
CA SER A 145 17.68 12.04 3.02
C SER A 145 17.11 12.67 4.28
N THR A 146 17.11 14.00 4.36
CA THR A 146 16.52 14.74 5.50
C THR A 146 15.00 14.61 5.52
N ILE A 147 14.34 14.71 4.36
CA ILE A 147 12.87 14.54 4.24
C ILE A 147 12.47 13.11 4.60
N LEU A 148 13.12 12.10 4.02
CA LEU A 148 12.88 10.69 4.32
C LEU A 148 13.18 10.36 5.78
N SER A 149 14.24 10.94 6.37
CA SER A 149 14.56 10.74 7.78
C SER A 149 13.50 11.32 8.71
N ARG A 150 12.87 12.46 8.35
CA ARG A 150 11.76 13.02 9.14
C ARG A 150 10.52 12.13 9.09
N GLU A 151 10.22 11.52 7.96
CA GLU A 151 9.16 10.50 7.88
C GLU A 151 9.54 9.24 8.67
N VAL A 152 10.76 8.75 8.54
CA VAL A 152 11.27 7.60 9.31
C VAL A 152 11.26 7.88 10.81
N ILE A 153 11.52 9.11 11.27
CA ILE A 153 11.39 9.50 12.68
C ILE A 153 9.94 9.43 13.17
N CYS A 154 8.95 9.69 12.31
CA CYS A 154 7.54 9.46 12.62
C CYS A 154 7.23 7.95 12.72
N TYR A 155 7.77 7.11 11.84
CA TYR A 155 7.62 5.65 11.91
C TYR A 155 8.34 5.02 13.12
N PHE A 156 9.59 5.42 13.41
CA PHE A 156 10.39 4.91 14.53
C PHE A 156 9.83 5.28 15.90
N LYS A 157 9.26 6.49 16.04
CA LYS A 157 8.58 6.88 17.28
C LYS A 157 7.40 5.97 17.61
N ASP A 158 6.76 5.41 16.59
CA ASP A 158 5.58 4.59 16.78
C ASP A 158 5.89 3.09 16.92
N GLU A 159 6.99 2.58 16.37
CA GLU A 159 7.46 1.21 16.68
C GLU A 159 7.80 1.09 18.17
N LEU A 160 8.44 2.13 18.75
CA LEU A 160 8.62 2.26 20.20
C LEU A 160 7.29 2.37 20.97
N ARG A 161 6.26 3.01 20.39
CA ARG A 161 4.95 3.17 21.05
C ARG A 161 4.12 1.89 21.03
N MET A 162 4.18 1.11 19.95
CA MET A 162 3.58 -0.24 19.87
C MET A 162 4.27 -1.19 20.84
N HIS A 163 5.60 -1.11 20.97
CA HIS A 163 6.35 -1.91 21.94
C HIS A 163 6.03 -1.52 23.41
N THR A 164 5.66 -0.27 23.66
CA THR A 164 5.24 0.19 25.00
C THR A 164 3.80 -0.23 25.35
N LEU A 165 2.92 -0.40 24.35
CA LEU A 165 1.52 -0.79 24.56
C LEU A 165 1.29 -2.31 24.61
N LEU A 166 2.21 -3.12 24.08
CA LEU A 166 2.14 -4.59 24.14
C LEU A 166 2.87 -5.20 25.35
N PHE A 167 3.73 -4.43 26.02
CA PHE A 167 4.52 -4.87 27.18
C PHE A 167 4.35 -3.97 28.42
N GLY A 168 3.33 -3.10 28.43
CA GLY A 168 2.99 -2.19 29.53
C GLY A 168 1.67 -2.55 30.19
#